data_AF-A3JKA1-F1
#
_entry.id   AF-A3JKA1-F1
#
_cell.length_a   1.000
_cell.length_b   1.000
_cell.length_c   1.000
_cell.angle_alpha   90.00
_cell.angle_beta   90.00
_cell.angle_gamma   90.00
#
_symmetry.space_group_name_H-M   'P 1'
#
loop_
_entity.id
_entity.type
_entity.pdbx_description
1 polymer ?
#
loop_
_entity_poly.entity_id
_entity_poly.type
_entity_poly.pdbx_seq_one_letter_code
_entity_poly.pdbx_strand_id
1 'polypeptide(L)'
;MTERLQKRASDAVAVMEKSQRQGDETIEQSREANEALDQVSGAITTIHNMNTQIASAAEQQTAVSEDIQKSLHVMLDVTESAAQGTQDTENAANSLRELSDKVQRLIKQFRI
;
A
#
# COMPACT_ATOMS: atom_id res chain seq x y z
N MET A 1 -70.69 -38.12 23.18
CA MET A 1 -70.50 -36.92 22.32
C MET A 1 -69.60 -35.88 22.99
N THR A 2 -69.72 -35.70 24.31
CA THR A 2 -68.89 -34.81 25.15
C THR A 2 -67.40 -35.20 25.21
N GLU A 3 -67.05 -36.47 25.39
CA GLU A 3 -65.65 -36.94 25.41
C GLU A 3 -64.90 -36.63 24.10
N ARG A 4 -65.56 -36.80 22.95
CA ARG A 4 -64.98 -36.52 21.63
C ARG A 4 -64.71 -35.03 21.43
N LEU A 5 -65.53 -34.16 22.03
CA LEU A 5 -65.35 -32.71 21.99
C LEU A 5 -64.20 -32.28 22.93
N GLN A 6 -64.16 -32.82 24.15
CA GLN A 6 -63.07 -32.57 25.10
C GLN A 6 -61.71 -33.02 24.55
N LYS A 7 -61.65 -34.21 23.92
CA LYS A 7 -60.42 -34.69 23.27
C LYS A 7 -59.95 -33.73 22.16
N ARG A 8 -60.85 -33.28 21.30
CA ARG A 8 -60.52 -32.31 20.24
C ARG A 8 -60.07 -30.96 20.78
N ALA A 9 -60.67 -30.49 21.87
CA ALA A 9 -60.23 -29.26 22.53
C ALA A 9 -58.81 -29.42 23.11
N SER A 10 -58.51 -30.55 23.75
CA SER A 10 -57.17 -30.88 24.24
C SER A 10 -56.14 -30.96 23.11
N ASP A 11 -56.49 -31.59 21.99
CA ASP A 11 -55.61 -31.68 20.82
C ASP A 11 -55.33 -30.28 20.23
N ALA A 12 -56.34 -29.41 20.16
CA ALA A 12 -56.19 -28.03 19.70
C ALA A 12 -55.27 -27.21 20.61
N VAL A 13 -55.40 -27.35 21.94
CA VAL A 13 -54.50 -26.70 22.91
C VAL A 13 -53.07 -27.19 22.73
N ALA A 14 -52.84 -28.50 22.58
CA ALA A 14 -51.50 -29.04 22.38
C ALA A 14 -50.84 -28.53 21.07
N VAL A 15 -51.63 -28.36 20.00
CA VAL A 15 -51.15 -27.75 18.75
C VAL A 15 -50.83 -26.27 18.95
N MET A 16 -51.66 -25.52 19.67
CA MET A 16 -51.37 -24.10 19.97
C MET A 16 -50.11 -23.92 20.81
N GLU A 17 -49.89 -24.76 21.83
CA GLU A 17 -48.65 -24.75 22.63
C GLU A 17 -47.42 -25.10 21.79
N LYS A 18 -47.55 -26.03 20.83
CA LYS A 18 -46.47 -26.33 19.87
C LYS A 18 -46.19 -25.14 18.95
N SER A 19 -47.23 -24.51 18.41
CA SER A 19 -47.09 -23.32 17.57
C SER A 19 -46.45 -22.16 18.32
N GLN A 20 -46.80 -21.97 19.59
CA GLN A 20 -46.18 -20.95 20.44
C GLN A 20 -44.68 -21.21 20.59
N ARG A 21 -44.28 -22.44 20.95
CA ARG A 21 -42.86 -22.82 21.04
C ARG A 21 -42.10 -22.62 19.74
N GLN A 22 -42.68 -23.00 18.60
CA GLN A 22 -42.06 -22.75 17.29
C GLN A 22 -41.95 -21.25 16.97
N GLY A 23 -42.91 -20.44 17.41
CA GLY A 23 -42.83 -18.98 17.34
C GLY A 23 -41.66 -18.44 18.14
N ASP A 24 -41.49 -18.90 19.38
CA ASP A 24 -40.39 -18.50 20.25
C ASP A 24 -39.02 -18.91 19.65
N GLU A 25 -38.90 -20.13 19.11
CA GLU A 25 -37.70 -20.59 18.41
C GLU A 25 -37.39 -19.74 17.17
N THR A 26 -38.42 -19.35 16.40
CA THR A 26 -38.25 -18.51 15.21
C THR A 26 -37.77 -17.11 15.58
N ILE A 27 -38.27 -16.55 16.69
CA ILE A 27 -37.81 -15.26 17.22
C ILE A 27 -36.33 -15.35 17.60
N GLU A 28 -35.92 -16.41 18.28
CA GLU A 28 -34.52 -16.58 18.69
C GLU A 28 -33.59 -16.74 17.49
N GLN A 29 -33.95 -17.57 16.51
CA GLN A 29 -33.17 -17.70 15.27
C GLN A 29 -33.06 -16.37 14.50
N SER A 30 -34.13 -15.58 14.50
CA SER A 30 -34.11 -14.25 13.88
C SER A 30 -33.18 -13.29 14.63
N ARG A 31 -33.09 -13.41 15.96
CA ARG A 31 -32.17 -12.63 16.79
C ARG A 31 -30.71 -13.00 16.48
N GLU A 32 -30.39 -14.29 16.42
CA GLU A 32 -29.06 -14.79 16.06
C GLU A 32 -28.65 -14.33 14.64
N ALA A 33 -29.57 -14.38 13.68
CA ALA A 33 -29.31 -13.92 12.32
C ALA A 33 -29.01 -12.41 12.27
N ASN A 34 -29.74 -11.59 13.04
CA ASN A 34 -29.46 -10.16 13.14
C ASN A 34 -28.08 -9.89 13.75
N GLU A 35 -27.70 -10.60 14.81
CA GLU A 35 -26.38 -10.46 15.42
C GLU A 35 -25.25 -10.84 14.45
N ALA A 36 -25.45 -11.89 13.65
CA ALA A 36 -24.48 -12.27 12.61
C ALA A 36 -24.37 -11.19 11.51
N LEU A 37 -25.48 -10.59 11.10
CA LEU A 37 -25.47 -9.49 10.11
C LEU A 37 -24.78 -8.23 10.66
N ASP A 38 -24.97 -7.92 11.94
CA ASP A 38 -24.28 -6.80 12.59
C ASP A 38 -22.76 -7.02 12.63
N GLN A 39 -22.32 -8.25 12.92
CA GLN A 39 -20.89 -8.60 12.86
C GLN A 39 -20.32 -8.47 11.44
N VAL A 40 -21.06 -8.94 10.43
CA VAL A 40 -20.67 -8.79 9.01
C VAL A 40 -20.56 -7.32 8.63
N SER A 41 -21.53 -6.50 9.04
CA SER A 41 -21.53 -5.05 8.80
C SER A 41 -20.32 -4.35 9.45
N GLY A 42 -19.96 -4.74 10.68
CA GLY A 42 -18.76 -4.24 11.36
C GLY A 42 -17.47 -4.64 10.66
N ALA A 43 -17.38 -5.88 10.17
CA ALA A 43 -16.24 -6.35 9.40
C ALA A 43 -16.08 -5.59 8.07
N ILE A 44 -17.19 -5.35 7.35
CA ILE A 44 -17.18 -4.54 6.11
C ILE A 44 -16.72 -3.11 6.39
N THR A 45 -17.19 -2.50 7.48
CA THR A 45 -16.75 -1.16 7.88
C THR A 45 -15.25 -1.11 8.14
N THR A 46 -14.71 -2.15 8.79
CA THR A 46 -13.26 -2.27 9.05
C THR A 46 -12.48 -2.39 7.74
N ILE A 47 -12.94 -3.24 6.82
CA ILE A 47 -12.33 -3.41 5.49
C ILE A 47 -12.37 -2.09 4.70
N HIS A 48 -13.47 -1.35 4.77
CA HIS A 48 -13.60 -0.06 4.11
C HIS A 48 -12.56 0.94 4.65
N ASN A 49 -12.42 1.04 5.97
CA ASN A 49 -11.42 1.89 6.60
C ASN A 49 -9.99 1.50 6.22
N MET A 50 -9.70 0.19 6.11
CA MET A 50 -8.41 -0.29 5.63
C MET A 50 -8.16 0.10 4.18
N ASN A 51 -9.15 -0.03 3.29
CA ASN A 51 -9.03 0.38 1.90
C ASN A 51 -8.74 1.87 1.75
N THR A 52 -9.37 2.73 2.56
CA THR A 52 -9.07 4.17 2.58
C THR A 52 -7.62 4.43 3.01
N GLN A 53 -7.11 3.72 4.01
CA GLN A 53 -5.70 3.82 4.42
C GLN A 53 -4.74 3.33 3.33
N ILE A 54 -5.05 2.21 2.67
CA ILE A 54 -4.25 1.67 1.56
C ILE A 54 -4.20 2.68 0.41
N ALA A 55 -5.33 3.30 0.05
CA ALA A 55 -5.37 4.32 -0.98
C ALA A 55 -4.48 5.52 -0.62
N SER A 56 -4.58 6.01 0.61
CA SER A 56 -3.72 7.10 1.10
C SER A 56 -2.23 6.72 1.09
N ALA A 57 -1.90 5.49 1.50
CA ALA A 57 -0.53 4.99 1.45
C ALA A 57 -0.01 4.88 0.00
N ALA A 58 -0.87 4.48 -0.95
CA ALA A 58 -0.51 4.42 -2.37
C ALA A 58 -0.27 5.82 -2.98
N GLU A 59 -1.06 6.83 -2.58
CA GLU A 59 -0.81 8.23 -2.95
C GLU A 59 0.54 8.71 -2.39
N GLN A 60 0.84 8.42 -1.13
CA GLN A 60 2.13 8.74 -0.52
C GLN A 60 3.30 8.04 -1.23
N GLN A 61 3.15 6.76 -1.57
CA GLN A 61 4.17 6.00 -2.28
C GLN A 61 4.43 6.56 -3.69
N THR A 62 3.39 7.07 -4.35
CA THR A 62 3.51 7.76 -5.65
C THR A 62 4.32 9.04 -5.50
N ALA A 63 4.01 9.87 -4.51
CA ALA A 63 4.76 11.10 -4.24
C ALA A 63 6.24 10.82 -3.91
N VAL A 64 6.52 9.80 -3.10
CA VAL A 64 7.90 9.38 -2.82
C VAL A 64 8.62 8.91 -4.09
N SER A 65 7.93 8.20 -4.98
CA SER A 65 8.50 7.75 -6.25
C SER A 65 8.84 8.91 -7.17
N GLU A 66 8.01 9.95 -7.22
CA GLU A 66 8.31 11.18 -7.96
C GLU A 66 9.55 11.91 -7.41
N ASP A 67 9.72 11.94 -6.09
CA ASP A 67 10.89 12.55 -5.47
C ASP A 67 12.18 11.75 -5.69
N ILE A 68 12.08 10.41 -5.71
CA ILE A 68 13.18 9.54 -6.12
C ILE A 68 13.56 9.83 -7.58
N GLN A 69 12.57 9.96 -8.47
CA GLN A 69 12.82 10.28 -9.88
C GLN A 69 13.55 11.62 -10.05
N LYS A 70 13.14 12.67 -9.32
CA LYS A 70 13.85 13.96 -9.33
C LYS A 70 15.29 13.82 -8.82
N SER A 71 15.48 13.06 -7.74
CA SER A 71 16.80 12.83 -7.15
C SER A 71 17.74 12.09 -8.12
N LEU A 72 17.21 11.12 -8.87
CA LEU A 72 17.96 10.41 -9.91
C LEU A 72 18.38 11.34 -11.05
N HIS A 73 17.53 12.28 -11.46
CA HIS A 73 17.89 13.26 -12.49
C HIS A 73 19.05 14.15 -12.03
N VAL A 74 19.00 14.66 -10.79
CA VAL A 74 20.09 15.44 -10.21
C VAL A 74 21.39 14.63 -10.13
N MET A 75 21.32 13.35 -9.78
CA MET A 75 22.51 12.48 -9.77
C MET A 75 23.12 12.29 -11.16
N LEU A 76 22.29 12.18 -12.20
CA LEU A 76 22.76 12.09 -13.58
C LEU A 76 23.50 13.37 -13.98
N ASP A 77 22.93 14.54 -13.70
CA ASP A 77 23.56 15.83 -14.02
C ASP A 77 24.92 16.01 -13.31
N VAL A 78 25.00 15.58 -12.05
CA VAL A 78 26.26 15.60 -11.27
C VAL A 78 27.28 14.63 -11.86
N THR A 79 26.84 13.45 -12.30
CA THR A 79 27.72 12.45 -12.92
C THR A 79 28.26 12.93 -14.26
N GLU A 80 27.42 13.57 -15.09
CA GLU A 80 27.84 14.18 -16.35
C GLU A 80 28.83 15.33 -16.12
N SER A 81 28.55 16.19 -15.15
CA SER A 81 29.47 17.27 -14.76
C SER A 81 30.82 16.74 -14.27
N ALA A 82 30.84 15.64 -13.51
CA ALA A 82 32.07 15.01 -13.05
C ALA A 82 32.86 14.37 -14.20
N ALA A 83 32.19 13.75 -15.17
CA ALA A 83 32.82 13.22 -16.37
C ALA A 83 33.48 14.34 -17.18
N GLN A 84 32.78 15.47 -17.37
CA GLN A 84 33.33 16.64 -18.05
C GLN A 84 34.55 17.21 -17.31
N GLY A 85 34.46 17.38 -15.99
CA GLY A 85 35.59 17.88 -15.18
C GLY A 85 36.81 16.96 -15.23
N THR A 86 36.60 15.65 -15.34
CA THR A 86 37.68 14.67 -15.54
C THR A 86 38.33 14.86 -16.91
N GLN A 87 37.55 15.06 -17.97
CA GLN A 87 38.06 15.33 -19.32
C GLN A 87 38.87 16.63 -19.37
N ASP A 88 38.39 17.69 -18.71
CA ASP A 88 39.09 18.96 -18.62
C ASP A 88 40.42 18.83 -17.87
N THR A 89 40.43 18.04 -16.79
CA THR A 89 41.64 17.74 -16.02
C THR A 89 42.67 16.97 -16.86
N GLU A 90 42.23 16.00 -17.66
CA GLU A 90 43.10 15.27 -18.59
C GLU A 90 43.73 16.21 -19.64
N ASN A 91 42.92 17.10 -20.23
CA ASN A 91 43.38 18.09 -21.21
C ASN A 91 44.41 19.05 -20.60
N ALA A 92 44.18 19.51 -19.36
CA ALA A 92 45.11 20.35 -18.64
C ALA A 92 46.43 19.61 -18.33
N ALA A 93 46.36 18.34 -17.92
CA ALA A 93 47.53 17.51 -17.67
C ALA A 93 48.37 17.30 -18.95
N ASN A 94 47.73 17.07 -20.09
CA ASN A 94 48.41 16.97 -21.38
C ASN A 94 49.10 18.29 -21.76
N SER A 95 48.42 19.43 -21.60
CA SER A 95 49.00 20.76 -21.85
C SER A 95 50.21 21.05 -20.94
N LEU A 96 50.14 20.66 -19.67
CA LEU A 96 51.23 20.80 -18.71
C LEU A 96 52.44 19.93 -19.08
N ARG A 97 52.20 18.72 -19.59
CA ARG A 97 53.24 17.83 -20.10
C ARG A 97 53.96 18.46 -21.30
N GLU A 98 53.21 18.98 -22.27
CA GLU A 98 53.79 19.67 -23.44
C GLU A 98 54.62 20.89 -23.05
N LEU A 99 54.15 21.68 -22.08
CA LEU A 99 54.88 22.84 -21.57
C LEU A 99 56.18 22.41 -20.87
N SER A 100 56.13 21.35 -20.05
CA SER A 100 57.31 20.78 -19.40
C SER A 100 58.35 20.32 -20.43
N ASP A 101 57.92 19.64 -21.50
CA ASP A 101 58.80 19.21 -22.59
C ASP A 101 59.41 20.39 -23.36
N LYS A 102 58.67 21.48 -23.54
CA LYS A 102 59.21 22.72 -24.12
C LYS A 102 60.28 23.35 -23.23
N VAL A 103 60.01 23.46 -21.93
CA VAL A 103 60.98 24.02 -20.96
C VAL A 103 62.26 23.16 -20.92
N GLN A 104 62.14 21.83 -20.88
CA GLN A 104 63.31 20.94 -20.93
C GLN A 104 64.14 21.11 -22.20
N ARG A 105 63.50 21.28 -23.36
CA ARG A 105 64.20 21.54 -24.63
C ARG A 105 64.96 22.86 -24.62
N LEU A 106 64.34 23.93 -24.10
CA LEU A 106 65.01 25.23 -23.96
C LEU A 106 66.23 25.15 -23.04
N ILE A 107 66.11 24.50 -21.88
CA ILE A 107 67.26 24.32 -20.96
C ILE A 107 68.42 23.57 -21.65
N LYS A 108 68.13 22.55 -22.48
CA LYS A 108 69.16 21.84 -23.24
C LYS A 108 69.87 22.72 -24.28
N GLN A 109 69.20 23.71 -24.86
CA GLN A 109 69.83 24.67 -25.79
C GLN A 109 70.78 25.65 -25.08
N PHE A 110 70.53 25.97 -23.81
CA PHE A 110 71.39 26.87 -23.02
C PHE A 110 72.56 26.16 -22.31
N ARG A 111 72.55 24.81 -22.20
CA ARG A 111 73.73 24.04 -21.78
C ARG A 111 74.68 23.87 -22.97
N ILE A 112 75.59 24.82 -23.14
CA ILE A 112 76.85 24.71 -23.90
C ILE A 112 78.00 24.67 -22.89
#